data_AF-A0A926A4P2-F1
#
_entry.id   AF-A0A926A4P2-F1
#
_cell.length_a   1.000
_cell.length_b   1.000
_cell.length_c   1.000
_cell.angle_alpha   90.00
_cell.angle_beta   90.00
_cell.angle_gamma   90.00
#
_symmetry.space_group_name_H-M   'P 1'
#
loop_
_entity.id
_entity.type
_entity.pdbx_description
1 polymer ?
#
loop_
_entity_poly.entity_id
_entity_poly.type
_entity_poly.pdbx_seq_one_letter_code
_entity_poly.pdbx_strand_id
1 'polypeptide(L)'
;KRTEFTRLSRWHLLAFVAVLVFVRAFFYREIGPAVNWTPQLDLGAIAPAFRANNFSQQLLFSVLSLLRALAVFYFWLLVLSVINRRSANPDPLQRLLWLQLGKSAHWPLALKLAAPVVLSGLLWLAFYPLLAHWEVINWAASKWHLAGQCLVVGLGIFLSLKYLLPAFLLLHLISSYVYLGNSPIWEFVSNTSRNLMTPLTGETLRVGKVDVAPLLGLVLIGLLFFFPVPWGIRALLKHFELTIWPG
;
A
#
# COMPACT_ATOMS: atom_id res chain seq x y z
N LYS A 1 22.14 26.61 27.61
CA LYS A 1 22.65 25.32 27.08
C LYS A 1 21.77 24.93 25.89
N ARG A 2 22.23 25.16 24.66
CA ARG A 2 21.48 24.81 23.43
C ARG A 2 21.76 23.32 23.17
N THR A 3 20.73 22.48 23.24
CA THR A 3 20.80 21.08 22.80
C THR A 3 21.01 21.08 21.30
N GLU A 4 22.27 20.92 20.86
CA GLU A 4 22.56 20.49 19.50
C GLU A 4 21.92 19.12 19.33
N PHE A 5 20.81 19.06 18.60
CA PHE A 5 20.39 17.81 18.00
C PHE A 5 21.51 17.41 17.04
N THR A 6 22.33 16.44 17.45
CA THR A 6 23.26 15.73 16.56
C THR A 6 22.47 15.34 15.34
N ARG A 7 22.74 16.04 14.23
CA ARG A 7 22.06 15.87 12.96
C ARG A 7 22.42 14.46 12.48
N LEU A 8 21.56 13.49 12.80
CA LEU A 8 21.74 12.09 12.39
C LEU A 8 22.05 12.09 10.89
N SER A 9 23.31 11.76 10.57
CA SER A 9 23.75 11.68 9.19
C SER A 9 22.94 10.58 8.51
N ARG A 10 22.51 10.82 7.26
CA ARG A 10 21.65 9.91 6.47
C ARG A 10 22.17 8.47 6.46
N TRP A 11 23.49 8.29 6.60
CA TRP A 11 24.14 6.98 6.69
C TRP A 11 23.79 6.18 7.95
N HIS A 12 23.58 6.83 9.09
CA HIS A 12 23.19 6.14 10.32
C HIS A 12 21.77 5.58 10.21
N LEU A 13 20.87 6.28 9.50
CA LEU A 13 19.53 5.79 9.21
C LEU A 13 19.58 4.57 8.28
N LEU A 14 20.42 4.61 7.24
CA LEU A 14 20.62 3.46 6.34
C LEU A 14 21.22 2.26 7.09
N ALA A 15 22.23 2.50 7.92
CA ALA A 15 22.84 1.46 8.75
C ALA A 15 21.82 0.87 9.73
N PHE A 16 21.00 1.70 10.38
CA PHE A 16 19.95 1.25 11.27
C PHE A 16 18.90 0.39 10.54
N VAL A 17 18.46 0.81 9.35
CA VAL A 17 17.53 0.02 8.52
C VAL A 17 18.18 -1.30 8.10
N ALA A 18 19.46 -1.30 7.71
CA ALA A 18 20.17 -2.53 7.35
C ALA A 18 20.26 -3.50 8.53
N VAL A 19 20.61 -3.01 9.72
CA VAL A 19 20.63 -3.80 10.96
C VAL A 19 19.24 -4.32 11.28
N LEU A 20 18.20 -3.49 11.18
CA LEU A 20 16.81 -3.88 11.44
C LEU A 20 16.36 -5.01 10.50
N VAL A 21 16.67 -4.92 9.21
CA VAL A 21 16.37 -5.97 8.23
C VAL A 21 17.12 -7.26 8.54
N PHE A 22 18.39 -7.16 8.93
CA PHE A 22 19.21 -8.32 9.32
C PHE A 22 18.68 -9.01 10.57
N VAL A 23 18.41 -8.23 11.62
CA VAL A 23 17.85 -8.73 12.89
C VAL A 23 16.49 -9.37 12.63
N ARG A 24 15.64 -8.76 11.81
CA ARG A 24 14.34 -9.35 11.44
C ARG A 24 14.48 -10.67 10.68
N ALA A 25 15.40 -10.76 9.73
CA ALA A 25 15.70 -12.01 9.04
C ALA A 25 16.21 -13.07 10.02
N PHE A 26 17.09 -12.71 10.94
CA PHE A 26 17.58 -13.62 11.98
C PHE A 26 16.42 -14.14 12.86
N PHE A 27 15.53 -13.28 13.34
CA PHE A 27 14.37 -13.69 14.14
C PHE A 27 13.45 -14.65 13.40
N TYR A 28 13.21 -14.43 12.10
CA TYR A 28 12.40 -15.35 11.31
C TYR A 28 13.05 -16.72 11.15
N ARG A 29 14.38 -16.82 11.24
CA ARG A 29 15.11 -18.10 11.15
C ARG A 29 14.98 -18.89 12.41
N GLU A 30 15.12 -18.22 13.55
CA GLU A 30 15.09 -18.88 14.86
C GLU A 30 13.67 -19.27 15.27
N ILE A 31 12.70 -18.39 15.02
CA ILE A 31 11.31 -18.59 15.48
C ILE A 31 10.45 -19.28 14.41
N GLY A 32 10.71 -19.03 13.12
CA GLY A 32 9.88 -19.54 12.02
C GLY A 32 9.71 -21.06 12.01
N PRO A 33 10.80 -21.86 12.11
CA PRO A 33 10.71 -23.32 12.16
C PRO A 33 9.97 -23.82 13.41
N ALA A 34 10.09 -23.15 14.56
CA ALA A 34 9.44 -23.55 15.81
C ALA A 34 7.90 -23.42 15.74
N VAL A 35 7.39 -22.57 14.85
CA VAL A 35 5.94 -22.31 14.69
C VAL A 35 5.40 -22.87 13.36
N ASN A 36 6.19 -23.64 12.60
CA ASN A 36 5.85 -24.11 11.25
C ASN A 36 5.36 -22.98 10.32
N TRP A 37 5.90 -21.78 10.49
CA TRP A 37 5.46 -20.60 9.76
C TRP A 37 6.16 -20.50 8.40
N THR A 38 5.39 -20.42 7.31
CA THR A 38 5.90 -20.19 5.96
C THR A 38 5.72 -18.72 5.57
N PRO A 39 6.82 -17.94 5.46
CA PRO A 39 6.73 -16.55 5.04
C PRO A 39 6.17 -16.45 3.62
N GLN A 40 5.02 -15.80 3.47
CA GLN A 40 4.40 -15.51 2.17
C GLN A 40 4.35 -14.00 1.96
N LEU A 41 4.78 -13.55 0.78
CA LEU A 41 4.67 -12.14 0.39
C LEU A 41 3.44 -11.95 -0.48
N ASP A 42 2.31 -11.61 0.12
CA ASP A 42 1.08 -11.32 -0.62
C ASP A 42 1.24 -10.06 -1.50
N LEU A 43 1.43 -10.21 -2.81
CA LEU A 43 1.47 -9.10 -3.76
C LEU A 43 0.09 -8.80 -4.37
N GLY A 44 -0.98 -9.25 -3.70
CA GLY A 44 -2.38 -9.06 -4.08
C GLY A 44 -2.97 -10.30 -4.75
N ALA A 45 -2.30 -10.81 -5.77
CA ALA A 45 -2.74 -11.98 -6.52
C ALA A 45 -1.71 -13.11 -6.55
N ILE A 46 -0.44 -12.75 -6.35
CA ILE A 46 0.70 -13.67 -6.36
C ILE A 46 1.29 -13.63 -4.96
N ALA A 47 1.38 -14.78 -4.30
CA ALA A 47 1.96 -14.91 -2.97
C ALA A 47 3.16 -15.86 -3.02
N PRO A 48 4.36 -15.40 -3.44
CA PRO A 48 5.56 -16.23 -3.36
C PRO A 48 5.81 -16.66 -1.91
N ALA A 49 5.95 -17.97 -1.73
CA ALA A 49 6.25 -18.60 -0.45
C ALA A 49 7.76 -18.80 -0.33
N PHE A 50 8.32 -18.36 0.78
CA PHE A 50 9.74 -18.47 1.10
C PHE A 50 9.94 -19.63 2.09
N ARG A 51 11.01 -20.41 1.91
CA ARG A 51 11.36 -21.51 2.80
C ARG A 51 11.99 -20.95 4.08
N ALA A 52 11.44 -21.32 5.23
CA ALA A 52 11.90 -20.82 6.52
C ALA A 52 13.33 -21.30 6.90
N ASN A 53 13.85 -22.37 6.30
CA ASN A 53 15.14 -22.93 6.71
C ASN A 53 16.36 -22.22 6.10
N ASN A 54 16.15 -21.36 5.10
CA ASN A 54 17.23 -20.71 4.35
C ASN A 54 17.37 -19.24 4.76
N PHE A 55 18.43 -18.89 5.49
CA PHE A 55 18.71 -17.52 5.94
C PHE A 55 18.62 -16.51 4.79
N SER A 56 19.16 -16.89 3.64
CA SER A 56 19.21 -16.05 2.47
C SER A 56 17.79 -15.74 1.96
N GLN A 57 16.91 -16.74 1.82
CA GLN A 57 15.51 -16.50 1.43
C GLN A 57 14.77 -15.62 2.45
N GLN A 58 15.12 -15.71 3.73
CA GLN A 58 14.54 -14.85 4.76
C GLN A 58 15.04 -13.41 4.73
N LEU A 59 16.30 -13.19 4.35
CA LEU A 59 16.84 -11.86 4.10
C LEU A 59 16.11 -11.22 2.90
N LEU A 60 15.93 -11.99 1.82
CA LEU A 60 15.20 -11.55 0.63
C LEU A 60 13.74 -11.22 0.96
N PHE A 61 13.06 -12.09 1.72
CA PHE A 61 11.72 -11.82 2.24
C PHE A 61 11.68 -10.55 3.08
N SER A 62 12.68 -10.32 3.94
CA SER A 62 12.72 -9.15 4.82
C SER A 62 12.90 -7.84 4.04
N VAL A 63 13.77 -7.84 3.02
CA VAL A 63 13.96 -6.70 2.11
C VAL A 63 12.70 -6.45 1.28
N LEU A 64 12.14 -7.49 0.64
CA LEU A 64 10.96 -7.36 -0.21
C LEU A 64 9.72 -6.93 0.56
N SER A 65 9.51 -7.43 1.78
CA SER A 65 8.38 -6.99 2.62
C SER A 65 8.54 -5.55 3.09
N LEU A 66 9.77 -5.09 3.38
CA LEU A 66 10.04 -3.68 3.66
C LEU A 66 9.78 -2.80 2.44
N LEU A 67 10.28 -3.19 1.26
CA LEU A 67 10.05 -2.48 0.01
C LEU A 67 8.55 -2.41 -0.34
N ARG A 68 7.81 -3.51 -0.16
CA ARG A 68 6.35 -3.54 -0.30
C ARG A 68 5.68 -2.54 0.65
N ALA A 69 6.05 -2.56 1.93
CA ALA A 69 5.47 -1.65 2.92
C ALA A 69 5.74 -0.18 2.57
N LEU A 70 6.98 0.14 2.14
CA LEU A 70 7.35 1.47 1.66
C LEU A 70 6.56 1.88 0.41
N ALA A 71 6.46 0.98 -0.58
CA ALA A 71 5.70 1.24 -1.80
C ALA A 71 4.22 1.53 -1.49
N VAL A 72 3.59 0.71 -0.65
CA VAL A 72 2.20 0.91 -0.19
C VAL A 72 2.06 2.21 0.57
N PHE A 73 2.98 2.53 1.49
CA PHE A 73 2.96 3.77 2.25
C PHE A 73 3.03 5.00 1.34
N TYR A 74 4.02 5.07 0.45
CA TYR A 74 4.15 6.19 -0.50
C TYR A 74 2.96 6.28 -1.47
N PHE A 75 2.43 5.13 -1.89
CA PHE A 75 1.22 5.08 -2.71
C PHE A 75 0.01 5.66 -1.95
N TRP A 76 -0.17 5.33 -0.68
CA TRP A 76 -1.22 5.94 0.15
C TRP A 76 -1.05 7.45 0.27
N LEU A 77 0.17 7.96 0.45
CA LEU A 77 0.41 9.40 0.47
C LEU A 77 0.02 10.05 -0.87
N LEU A 78 0.35 9.43 -2.00
CA LEU A 78 -0.04 9.91 -3.33
C LEU A 78 -1.56 9.96 -3.49
N VAL A 79 -2.26 8.91 -3.07
CA VAL A 79 -3.72 8.84 -3.14
C VAL A 79 -4.36 9.90 -2.25
N LEU A 80 -3.87 10.10 -1.02
CA LEU A 80 -4.33 11.18 -0.14
C LEU A 80 -4.08 12.56 -0.76
N SER A 81 -2.95 12.76 -1.44
CA SER A 81 -2.67 14.00 -2.19
C SER A 81 -3.64 14.21 -3.35
N VAL A 82 -4.10 13.15 -4.02
CA VAL A 82 -5.09 13.23 -5.09
C VAL A 82 -6.46 13.57 -4.54
N ILE A 83 -6.90 12.90 -3.46
CA ILE A 83 -8.20 13.13 -2.83
C ILE A 83 -8.29 14.57 -2.30
N ASN A 84 -7.25 15.04 -1.60
CA ASN A 84 -7.21 16.38 -1.02
C ASN A 84 -6.76 17.49 -1.96
N ARG A 85 -6.68 17.23 -3.28
CA ARG A 85 -6.35 18.27 -4.27
C ARG A 85 -7.39 19.40 -4.32
N ARG A 86 -8.64 19.12 -3.93
CA ARG A 86 -9.77 20.06 -3.97
C ARG A 86 -9.89 20.96 -2.73
N SER A 87 -9.09 20.72 -1.69
CA SER A 87 -9.15 21.51 -0.45
C SER A 87 -8.54 22.90 -0.67
N ALA A 88 -9.35 23.95 -0.56
CA ALA A 88 -8.94 25.34 -0.80
C ALA A 88 -7.96 25.90 0.25
N ASN A 89 -7.94 25.33 1.46
CA ASN A 89 -7.00 25.66 2.52
C ASN A 89 -6.16 24.43 2.88
N PRO A 90 -4.82 24.47 2.72
CA PRO A 90 -3.97 23.34 3.05
C PRO A 90 -3.73 23.24 4.56
N ASP A 91 -4.37 22.23 5.19
CA ASP A 91 -4.20 21.83 6.59
C ASP A 91 -2.71 21.56 6.92
N PRO A 92 -2.26 21.69 8.18
CA PRO A 92 -0.88 21.42 8.57
C PRO A 92 -0.38 20.02 8.15
N LEU A 93 -1.26 19.02 8.22
CA LEU A 93 -0.95 17.66 7.79
C LEU A 93 -0.86 17.52 6.27
N GLN A 94 -1.65 18.28 5.51
CA GLN A 94 -1.53 18.33 4.06
C GLN A 94 -0.18 18.93 3.63
N ARG A 95 0.30 19.95 4.36
CA ARG A 95 1.65 20.49 4.14
C ARG A 95 2.73 19.45 4.45
N LEU A 96 2.59 18.68 5.54
CA LEU A 96 3.50 17.58 5.87
C LEU A 96 3.51 16.50 4.77
N LEU A 97 2.35 16.14 4.23
CA LEU A 97 2.23 15.21 3.10
C LEU A 97 2.99 15.73 1.87
N TRP A 98 2.84 17.02 1.54
CA TRP A 98 3.56 17.63 0.42
C TRP A 98 5.06 17.70 0.66
N LEU A 99 5.51 17.92 1.90
CA LEU A 99 6.94 17.85 2.24
C LEU A 99 7.50 16.44 2.07
N GLN A 100 6.75 15.41 2.43
CA GLN A 100 7.15 14.01 2.26
C GLN A 100 7.14 13.55 0.80
N LEU A 101 6.17 14.01 0.01
CA LEU A 101 6.06 13.72 -1.43
C LEU A 101 7.04 14.57 -2.27
N GLY A 102 7.40 15.75 -1.79
CA GLY A 102 8.25 16.71 -2.49
C GLY A 102 7.72 17.04 -3.89
N LYS A 103 8.56 16.86 -4.90
CA LYS A 103 8.22 17.15 -6.31
C LYS A 103 7.08 16.26 -6.85
N SER A 104 6.91 15.05 -6.31
CA SER A 104 5.85 14.11 -6.75
C SER A 104 4.43 14.60 -6.41
N ALA A 105 4.29 15.56 -5.48
CA ALA A 105 3.00 16.16 -5.13
C ALA A 105 2.38 16.96 -6.29
N HIS A 106 3.18 17.43 -7.26
CA HIS A 106 2.71 18.30 -8.35
C HIS A 106 2.51 17.56 -9.67
N TRP A 107 2.71 16.24 -9.70
CA TRP A 107 2.55 15.46 -10.92
C TRP A 107 1.10 15.42 -11.42
N PRO A 108 0.87 15.30 -12.75
CA PRO A 108 -0.46 15.10 -13.28
C PRO A 108 -1.06 13.79 -12.76
N LEU A 109 -2.39 13.72 -12.66
CA LEU A 109 -3.12 12.59 -12.05
C LEU A 109 -2.71 11.24 -12.66
N ALA A 110 -2.60 11.16 -13.98
CA ALA A 110 -2.20 9.96 -14.68
C ALA A 110 -0.82 9.46 -14.22
N LEU A 111 0.15 10.36 -14.05
CA LEU A 111 1.49 9.99 -13.61
C LEU A 111 1.52 9.59 -12.12
N LYS A 112 0.70 10.22 -11.27
CA LYS A 112 0.58 9.82 -9.85
C LYS A 112 0.02 8.42 -9.68
N LEU A 113 -0.89 7.99 -10.56
CA LEU A 113 -1.50 6.66 -10.52
C LEU A 113 -0.66 5.62 -11.26
N ALA A 114 -0.03 5.99 -12.38
CA ALA A 114 0.79 5.07 -13.17
C ALA A 114 2.17 4.82 -12.54
N ALA A 115 2.81 5.83 -11.94
CA ALA A 115 4.16 5.68 -11.40
C ALA A 115 4.29 4.57 -10.34
N PRO A 116 3.39 4.45 -9.34
CA PRO A 116 3.43 3.36 -8.37
C PRO A 116 3.29 1.96 -9.01
N VAL A 117 2.45 1.85 -10.05
CA VAL A 117 2.24 0.60 -10.80
C VAL A 117 3.49 0.23 -11.57
N VAL A 118 4.05 1.18 -12.33
CA VAL A 118 5.26 0.99 -13.14
C VAL A 118 6.45 0.68 -12.25
N LEU A 119 6.65 1.43 -11.16
CA LEU A 119 7.73 1.20 -10.21
C LEU A 119 7.62 -0.18 -9.56
N SER A 120 6.42 -0.60 -9.14
CA SER A 120 6.20 -1.92 -8.54
C SER A 120 6.48 -3.03 -9.55
N GLY A 121 6.05 -2.88 -10.81
CA GLY A 121 6.36 -3.82 -11.89
C GLY A 121 7.86 -3.89 -12.23
N LEU A 122 8.55 -2.73 -12.25
CA LEU A 122 10.01 -2.68 -12.46
C LEU A 122 10.79 -3.30 -11.31
N LEU A 123 10.34 -3.08 -10.06
CA LEU A 123 10.92 -3.73 -8.89
C LEU A 123 10.73 -5.25 -8.97
N TRP A 124 9.53 -5.72 -9.36
CA TRP A 124 9.30 -7.15 -9.60
C TRP A 124 10.28 -7.69 -10.65
N LEU A 125 10.44 -7.03 -11.79
CA LEU A 125 11.37 -7.42 -12.84
C LEU A 125 12.83 -7.46 -12.35
N ALA A 126 13.25 -6.50 -11.52
CA ALA A 126 14.61 -6.45 -10.97
C ALA A 126 14.89 -7.59 -9.98
N PHE A 127 13.91 -7.95 -9.14
CA PHE A 127 14.04 -9.03 -8.15
C PHE A 127 13.68 -10.41 -8.69
N TYR A 128 13.02 -10.49 -9.84
CA TYR A 128 12.66 -11.72 -10.54
C TYR A 128 13.83 -12.73 -10.67
N PRO A 129 15.02 -12.37 -11.21
CA PRO A 129 16.12 -13.31 -11.35
C PRO A 129 16.67 -13.80 -10.00
N LEU A 130 16.65 -12.96 -8.97
CA LEU A 130 17.05 -13.34 -7.61
C LEU A 130 16.06 -14.33 -7.01
N LEU A 131 14.76 -14.10 -7.19
CA LEU A 131 13.71 -15.01 -6.73
C LEU A 131 13.78 -16.38 -7.42
N ALA A 132 14.07 -16.39 -8.73
CA ALA A 132 14.20 -17.62 -9.52
C ALA A 132 15.49 -18.40 -9.19
N HIS A 133 16.62 -17.70 -9.00
CA HIS A 133 17.88 -18.34 -8.62
C HIS A 133 17.81 -19.01 -7.23
N TRP A 134 16.94 -18.52 -6.35
CA TRP A 134 16.82 -19.00 -4.97
C TRP A 134 15.65 -19.98 -4.82
N GLU A 135 15.12 -20.50 -5.93
CA GLU A 135 13.99 -21.45 -6.00
C GLU A 135 12.73 -20.99 -5.26
N VAL A 136 12.54 -19.68 -5.11
CA VAL A 136 11.30 -19.12 -4.51
C VAL A 136 10.18 -19.13 -5.55
N ILE A 137 10.52 -18.91 -6.81
CA ILE A 137 9.61 -18.95 -7.96
C ILE A 137 10.22 -19.76 -9.09
N ASN A 138 9.37 -20.33 -9.95
CA ASN A 138 9.82 -20.98 -11.18
C ASN A 138 10.18 -19.95 -12.25
N TRP A 139 11.12 -20.32 -13.11
CA TRP A 139 11.42 -19.54 -14.31
C TRP A 139 10.18 -19.44 -15.20
N ALA A 140 9.95 -18.25 -15.74
CA ALA A 140 8.77 -17.91 -16.50
C ALA A 140 8.89 -18.59 -17.85
N ALA A 141 7.84 -19.31 -18.24
CA ALA A 141 7.81 -20.05 -19.50
C ALA A 141 7.98 -19.14 -20.72
N SER A 142 7.61 -17.85 -20.62
CA SER A 142 7.75 -16.87 -21.70
C SER A 142 7.88 -15.44 -21.18
N LYS A 143 8.45 -14.55 -22.01
CA LYS A 143 8.48 -13.09 -21.76
C LYS A 143 7.08 -12.51 -21.54
N TRP A 144 6.07 -13.08 -22.18
CA TRP A 144 4.68 -12.67 -21.99
C TRP A 144 4.15 -12.98 -20.59
N HIS A 145 4.52 -14.14 -20.02
CA HIS A 145 4.19 -14.49 -18.64
C HIS A 145 4.85 -13.50 -17.66
N LEU A 146 6.11 -13.12 -17.89
CA LEU A 146 6.80 -12.14 -17.06
C LEU A 146 6.13 -10.75 -17.13
N ALA A 147 5.72 -10.30 -18.32
CA ALA A 147 5.00 -9.04 -18.49
C ALA A 147 3.65 -9.05 -17.76
N GLY A 148 2.92 -10.17 -17.84
CA GLY A 148 1.68 -10.38 -17.08
C GLY A 148 1.90 -10.30 -15.57
N GLN A 149 2.95 -10.93 -15.04
CA GLN A 149 3.30 -10.85 -13.62
C GLN A 149 3.62 -9.42 -13.19
N CYS A 150 4.43 -8.68 -13.95
CA CYS A 150 4.74 -7.28 -13.65
C CYS A 150 3.48 -6.41 -13.59
N LEU A 151 2.54 -6.62 -14.51
CA LEU A 151 1.27 -5.90 -14.54
C LEU A 151 0.40 -6.26 -13.34
N VAL A 152 0.27 -7.54 -13.01
CA VAL A 152 -0.52 -8.02 -11.88
C VAL A 152 0.05 -7.51 -10.54
N VAL A 153 1.37 -7.59 -10.34
CA VAL A 153 2.04 -7.04 -9.14
C VAL A 153 1.88 -5.52 -9.08
N GLY A 154 2.04 -4.84 -10.22
CA GLY A 154 1.86 -3.40 -10.33
C GLY A 154 0.44 -2.95 -9.95
N LEU A 155 -0.58 -3.60 -10.49
CA LEU A 155 -1.98 -3.32 -10.16
C LEU A 155 -2.35 -3.78 -8.75
N GLY A 156 -1.67 -4.79 -8.21
CA GLY A 156 -1.85 -5.28 -6.85
C GLY A 156 -1.71 -4.20 -5.78
N ILE A 157 -0.96 -3.12 -6.05
CA ILE A 157 -0.84 -2.00 -5.10
C ILE A 157 -2.19 -1.31 -4.86
N PHE A 158 -3.09 -1.26 -5.84
CA PHE A 158 -4.43 -0.68 -5.67
C PHE A 158 -5.30 -1.47 -4.70
N LEU A 159 -5.08 -2.79 -4.54
CA LEU A 159 -5.78 -3.58 -3.55
C LEU A 159 -5.50 -3.09 -2.12
N SER A 160 -4.38 -2.42 -1.87
CA SER A 160 -4.09 -1.86 -0.55
C SER A 160 -5.06 -0.74 -0.13
N LEU A 161 -5.75 -0.11 -1.09
CA LEU A 161 -6.74 0.94 -0.80
C LEU A 161 -7.96 0.41 -0.05
N LYS A 162 -8.21 -0.90 -0.08
CA LYS A 162 -9.24 -1.55 0.74
C LYS A 162 -9.03 -1.35 2.24
N TYR A 163 -7.82 -1.00 2.67
CA TYR A 163 -7.53 -0.67 4.06
C TYR A 163 -7.61 0.84 4.30
N LEU A 164 -7.00 1.63 3.41
CA LEU A 164 -6.90 3.08 3.58
C LEU A 164 -8.27 3.77 3.53
N LEU A 165 -9.06 3.54 2.48
CA LEU A 165 -10.29 4.31 2.25
C LEU A 165 -11.36 4.02 3.32
N PRO A 166 -11.64 2.74 3.68
CA PRO A 166 -12.54 2.44 4.79
C PRO A 166 -12.09 3.03 6.11
N ALA A 167 -10.79 3.01 6.42
CA ALA A 167 -10.26 3.56 7.67
C ALA A 167 -10.58 5.05 7.82
N PHE A 168 -10.42 5.85 6.75
CA PHE A 168 -10.77 7.27 6.77
C PHE A 168 -12.27 7.51 6.96
N LEU A 169 -13.13 6.70 6.31
CA LEU A 169 -14.58 6.79 6.50
C LEU A 169 -15.01 6.40 7.92
N LEU A 170 -14.42 5.35 8.49
CA LEU A 170 -14.67 4.91 9.85
C LEU A 170 -14.23 5.96 10.88
N LEU A 171 -13.04 6.51 10.73
CA LEU A 171 -12.54 7.59 11.59
C LEU A 171 -13.42 8.85 11.47
N HIS A 172 -13.91 9.16 10.27
CA HIS A 172 -14.84 10.26 10.08
C HIS A 172 -16.18 10.01 10.79
N LEU A 173 -16.68 8.78 10.76
CA LEU A 173 -17.89 8.39 11.49
C LEU A 173 -17.67 8.58 12.99
N ILE A 174 -16.57 8.05 13.53
CA ILE A 174 -16.23 8.19 14.96
C ILE A 174 -16.13 9.67 15.34
N SER A 175 -15.43 10.48 14.54
CA SER A 175 -15.31 11.93 14.78
C SER A 175 -16.62 12.71 14.65
N SER A 176 -17.63 12.16 13.97
CA SER A 176 -18.94 12.80 13.84
C SER A 176 -19.87 12.47 15.02
N TYR A 177 -19.71 11.28 15.63
CA TYR A 177 -20.50 10.86 16.80
C TYR A 177 -19.84 11.22 18.13
N VAL A 178 -18.51 11.22 18.19
CA VAL A 178 -17.73 11.54 19.37
C VAL A 178 -16.97 12.83 19.10
N TYR A 179 -17.22 13.84 19.93
CA TYR A 179 -16.44 15.07 19.87
C TYR A 179 -15.04 14.82 20.44
N LEU A 180 -14.04 14.74 19.56
CA LEU A 180 -12.65 14.42 19.91
C LEU A 180 -11.78 15.68 20.04
N GLY A 181 -12.41 16.86 20.14
CA GLY A 181 -11.74 18.15 20.21
C GLY A 181 -11.29 18.69 18.84
N ASN A 182 -10.87 19.95 18.83
CA ASN A 182 -10.35 20.60 17.65
C ASN A 182 -8.87 20.24 17.45
N SER A 183 -8.59 19.23 16.62
CA SER A 183 -7.23 18.80 16.29
C SER A 183 -6.99 18.77 14.78
N PRO A 184 -5.78 19.12 14.31
CA PRO A 184 -5.45 19.08 12.87
C PRO A 184 -5.63 17.69 12.24
N ILE A 185 -5.55 16.61 13.03
CA ILE A 185 -5.76 15.23 12.56
C ILE A 185 -7.24 15.01 12.22
N TRP A 186 -8.16 15.46 13.08
CA TRP A 186 -9.59 15.29 12.86
C TRP A 186 -10.10 16.15 11.70
N GLU A 187 -9.58 17.38 11.56
CA GLU A 187 -9.85 18.23 10.41
C GLU A 187 -9.39 17.56 9.11
N PHE A 188 -8.16 17.05 9.07
CA PHE A 188 -7.62 16.37 7.90
C PHE A 188 -8.42 15.10 7.54
N VAL A 189 -8.79 14.29 8.53
CA VAL A 189 -9.63 13.09 8.31
C VAL A 189 -11.01 13.49 7.78
N SER A 190 -11.65 14.49 8.38
CA SER A 190 -12.96 14.94 7.92
C SER A 190 -12.92 15.52 6.51
N ASN A 191 -11.89 16.33 6.19
CA ASN A 191 -11.72 16.91 4.87
C ASN A 191 -11.46 15.83 3.81
N THR A 192 -10.60 14.85 4.13
CA THR A 192 -10.32 13.71 3.26
C THR A 192 -11.57 12.89 2.99
N SER A 193 -12.34 12.56 4.03
CA SER A 193 -13.56 11.77 3.88
C SER A 193 -14.64 12.52 3.10
N ARG A 194 -14.81 13.83 3.31
CA ARG A 194 -15.72 14.66 2.50
C ARG A 194 -15.33 14.70 1.03
N ASN A 195 -14.03 14.84 0.73
CA ASN A 195 -13.50 14.80 -0.63
C ASN A 195 -13.70 13.43 -1.29
N LEU A 196 -13.57 12.35 -0.51
CA LEU A 196 -13.83 10.99 -0.97
C LEU A 196 -15.32 10.76 -1.29
N MET A 197 -16.22 11.38 -0.52
CA MET A 197 -17.67 11.31 -0.72
C MET A 197 -18.21 12.26 -1.79
N THR A 198 -17.44 13.28 -2.21
CA THR A 198 -17.88 14.26 -3.22
C THR A 198 -18.41 13.64 -4.53
N PRO A 199 -17.81 12.59 -5.13
CA PRO A 199 -18.39 11.93 -6.30
C PRO A 199 -19.68 11.14 -6.01
N LEU A 200 -19.94 10.81 -4.74
CA LEU A 200 -21.11 10.04 -4.30
C LEU A 200 -22.25 10.94 -3.82
N THR A 201 -21.98 12.19 -3.46
CA THR A 201 -22.98 13.16 -3.02
C THR A 201 -23.77 13.74 -4.20
N GLY A 202 -24.83 13.04 -4.59
CA GLY A 202 -26.04 13.72 -5.07
C GLY A 202 -26.79 14.29 -3.86
N GLU A 203 -27.50 15.41 -4.03
CA GLU A 203 -28.30 16.08 -2.97
C GLU A 203 -29.34 15.16 -2.28
N THR A 204 -29.54 13.94 -2.79
CA THR A 204 -30.54 12.95 -2.40
C THR A 204 -30.15 12.01 -1.24
N LEU A 205 -28.91 12.07 -0.72
CA LEU A 205 -28.41 11.10 0.28
C LEU A 205 -28.48 11.55 1.74
N ARG A 206 -29.09 12.70 2.01
CA ARG A 206 -29.36 13.18 3.37
C ARG A 206 -30.75 12.75 3.82
N VAL A 207 -30.82 11.79 4.74
CA VAL A 207 -32.07 11.41 5.40
C VAL A 207 -32.23 12.28 6.65
N GLY A 208 -32.89 13.43 6.50
CA GLY A 208 -33.12 14.38 7.59
C GLY A 208 -31.83 15.03 8.10
N LYS A 209 -31.50 14.86 9.39
CA LYS A 209 -30.26 15.39 10.02
C LYS A 209 -29.08 14.41 9.98
N VAL A 210 -29.29 13.17 9.50
CA VAL A 210 -28.27 12.12 9.49
C VAL A 210 -27.66 12.01 8.10
N ASP A 211 -26.34 12.18 8.00
CA ASP A 211 -25.59 12.01 6.77
C ASP A 211 -25.24 10.51 6.60
N VAL A 212 -25.93 9.83 5.67
CA VAL A 212 -25.74 8.39 5.41
C VAL A 212 -24.60 8.14 4.41
N ALA A 213 -24.03 9.20 3.83
CA ALA A 213 -22.98 9.12 2.82
C ALA A 213 -21.72 8.32 3.28
N PRO A 214 -21.23 8.43 4.53
CA PRO A 214 -20.07 7.66 4.98
C PRO A 214 -20.34 6.16 5.03
N LEU A 215 -21.56 5.76 5.41
CA LEU A 215 -21.97 4.36 5.51
C LEU A 215 -22.13 3.75 4.12
N LEU A 216 -22.75 4.47 3.18
CA LEU A 216 -22.85 4.05 1.79
C LEU A 216 -21.48 3.97 1.11
N GLY A 217 -20.58 4.92 1.40
CA GLY A 217 -19.21 4.87 0.95
C GLY A 217 -18.50 3.60 1.42
N LEU A 218 -18.68 3.22 2.69
CA LEU A 218 -18.10 2.00 3.25
C LEU A 218 -18.64 0.74 2.55
N VAL A 219 -19.95 0.66 2.33
CA VAL A 219 -20.59 -0.46 1.62
C VAL A 219 -20.11 -0.53 0.18
N LEU A 220 -20.04 0.60 -0.52
CA LEU A 220 -19.64 0.66 -1.93
C LEU A 220 -18.16 0.31 -2.11
N ILE A 221 -17.28 0.79 -1.22
CA ILE A 221 -15.87 0.40 -1.19
C ILE A 221 -15.75 -1.10 -0.90
N GLY A 222 -16.49 -1.60 0.10
CA GLY A 222 -16.54 -3.03 0.41
C GLY A 222 -16.94 -3.86 -0.81
N LEU A 223 -18.02 -3.47 -1.48
CA LEU A 223 -18.54 -4.16 -2.67
C LEU A 223 -17.53 -4.10 -3.82
N LEU A 224 -16.89 -2.96 -4.06
CA LEU A 224 -15.86 -2.77 -5.08
C LEU A 224 -14.63 -3.67 -4.85
N PHE A 225 -14.13 -3.75 -3.61
CA PHE A 225 -12.95 -4.55 -3.31
C PHE A 225 -13.27 -6.05 -3.12
N PHE A 226 -14.51 -6.41 -2.82
CA PHE A 226 -14.90 -7.80 -2.62
C PHE A 226 -15.29 -8.51 -3.92
N PHE A 227 -15.92 -7.81 -4.88
CA PHE A 227 -16.48 -8.45 -6.08
C PHE A 227 -15.69 -8.17 -7.38
N PRO A 228 -15.67 -6.95 -7.94
CA PRO A 228 -15.10 -6.70 -9.27
C PRO A 228 -13.58 -6.72 -9.30
N VAL A 229 -12.89 -6.23 -8.26
CA VAL A 229 -11.41 -6.20 -8.27
C VAL A 229 -10.81 -7.62 -8.24
N PRO A 230 -11.28 -8.54 -7.36
CA PRO A 230 -10.82 -9.93 -7.41
C PRO A 230 -11.23 -10.66 -8.69
N TRP A 231 -12.34 -10.29 -9.33
CA TRP A 231 -12.74 -10.87 -10.62
C TRP A 231 -11.85 -10.40 -11.78
N GLY A 232 -11.57 -9.08 -11.87
CA GLY A 232 -10.69 -8.53 -12.89
C GLY A 232 -9.26 -9.05 -12.78
N ILE A 233 -8.75 -9.23 -11.56
CA ILE A 233 -7.46 -9.88 -11.32
C ILE A 233 -7.48 -11.33 -11.76
N ARG A 234 -8.54 -12.10 -11.45
CA ARG A 234 -8.70 -13.48 -11.92
C ARG A 234 -8.79 -13.57 -13.46
N ALA A 235 -9.47 -12.62 -14.11
CA ALA A 235 -9.53 -12.54 -15.56
C ALA A 235 -8.14 -12.25 -16.18
N LEU A 236 -7.37 -11.33 -15.58
CA LEU A 236 -5.99 -11.05 -16.00
C LEU A 236 -5.09 -12.27 -15.81
N LEU A 237 -5.18 -12.95 -14.66
CA LEU A 237 -4.42 -14.18 -14.42
C LEU A 237 -4.75 -15.27 -15.45
N LYS A 238 -6.03 -15.45 -15.78
CA LYS A 238 -6.46 -16.38 -16.83
C LYS A 238 -5.95 -15.99 -18.22
N HIS A 239 -5.94 -14.69 -18.53
CA HIS A 239 -5.48 -14.17 -19.82
C HIS A 239 -3.98 -14.40 -20.03
N PHE A 240 -3.18 -14.32 -18.97
CA PHE A 240 -1.74 -14.54 -19.00
C PHE A 240 -1.31 -15.96 -18.58
N GLU A 241 -2.26 -16.90 -18.46
CA GLU A 241 -2.03 -18.29 -18.00
C GLU A 241 -1.20 -18.37 -16.69
N LEU A 242 -1.38 -17.39 -15.81
CA LEU A 242 -0.67 -17.31 -14.54
C LEU A 242 -1.38 -18.17 -13.50
N THR A 243 -0.68 -19.16 -12.96
CA THR A 243 -1.16 -19.96 -11.83
C THR A 243 -1.12 -19.13 -10.54
N ILE A 244 -2.20 -19.23 -9.76
CA ILE A 244 -2.26 -18.65 -8.41
C ILE A 244 -1.39 -19.55 -7.53
N TRP A 245 -0.26 -19.04 -7.06
CA TRP A 245 0.65 -19.78 -6.18
C TRP A 245 0.18 -19.63 -4.71
N PRO A 246 0.06 -20.70 -3.89
CA PRO A 246 0.08 -22.13 -4.21
C PRO A 246 -1.32 -22.78 -4.12
N GLY A 247 -1.64 -23.59 -5.11
CA GLY A 247 -2.51 -24.77 -4.96
C GLY A 247 -1.63 -26.00 -5.06
#